data_AF-A0A3L7SU02-F1
#
_entry.id   AF-A0A3L7SU02-F1
#
_cell.length_a   1.000
_cell.length_b   1.000
_cell.length_c   1.000
_cell.angle_alpha   90.00
_cell.angle_beta   90.00
_cell.angle_gamma   90.00
#
_symmetry.space_group_name_H-M   'P 1'
#
loop_
_entity.id
_entity.type
_entity.pdbx_description
1 polymer ?
#
loop_
_entity_poly.entity_id
_entity_poly.type
_entity_poly.pdbx_seq_one_letter_code
_entity_poly.pdbx_strand_id
1 'polypeptide(L)'
;TKEDKLLFLVEGTKGEHASYPDMQKAGIDTRGAFGPLLYELRLDGFCSMKTRSKDGLLRTKTIIPQSAAISINVRTSTHTAVRVQLLDGVTGLPLPGYTLAEAVPISGDHLFARPQWKGASDLAKLVGKPIRIEIMMREAELFAIRVACHIFVGTESTVTL
;
A
#
# COMPACT_ATOMS: atom_id res chain seq x y z
N THR A 1 0.99 -16.04 -9.82
CA THR A 1 -0.33 -16.69 -9.79
C THR A 1 -1.32 -15.78 -10.50
N LYS A 2 -2.37 -16.30 -11.14
CA LYS A 2 -3.35 -15.49 -11.89
C LYS A 2 -4.24 -14.59 -11.01
N GLU A 3 -4.05 -14.63 -9.69
CA GLU A 3 -4.98 -14.07 -8.70
C GLU A 3 -4.34 -12.98 -7.82
N ASP A 4 -3.20 -12.42 -8.24
CA ASP A 4 -2.53 -11.30 -7.54
C ASP A 4 -2.39 -11.48 -6.01
N LYS A 5 -2.06 -12.71 -5.60
CA LYS A 5 -1.82 -13.11 -4.21
C LYS A 5 -0.68 -14.10 -4.12
N LEU A 6 0.03 -14.05 -3.00
CA LEU A 6 1.01 -15.03 -2.57
C LEU A 6 0.28 -16.15 -1.81
N LEU A 7 0.56 -17.39 -2.21
CA LEU A 7 0.04 -18.57 -1.54
C LEU A 7 1.17 -19.20 -0.73
N PHE A 8 0.93 -19.42 0.55
CA PHE A 8 1.81 -20.19 1.41
C PHE A 8 1.16 -21.54 1.67
N LEU A 9 1.72 -22.58 1.06
CA LEU A 9 1.41 -23.96 1.37
C LEU A 9 2.27 -24.36 2.56
N VAL A 10 1.62 -24.62 3.68
CA VAL A 10 2.28 -24.93 4.95
C VAL A 10 1.82 -26.31 5.38
N GLU A 11 2.75 -27.17 5.77
CA GLU A 11 2.40 -28.40 6.46
C GLU A 11 2.45 -28.14 7.96
N GLY A 12 1.35 -28.44 8.64
CA GLY A 12 1.23 -28.27 10.09
C GLY A 12 0.82 -29.57 10.75
N THR A 13 1.31 -29.79 11.96
CA THR A 13 0.86 -30.87 12.83
C THR A 13 -0.09 -30.33 13.89
N LYS A 14 -1.25 -30.96 14.06
CA LYS A 14 -2.08 -30.73 15.25
C LYS A 14 -1.68 -31.73 16.33
N GLY A 15 -0.85 -31.28 17.28
CA GLY A 15 -0.27 -32.09 18.37
C GLY A 15 1.22 -32.38 18.16
N GLU A 16 2.06 -32.06 19.16
CA GLU A 16 3.52 -32.26 19.14
C GLU A 16 3.96 -33.68 19.50
N HIS A 17 5.10 -34.10 18.94
CA HIS A 17 5.60 -35.48 18.91
C HIS A 17 6.72 -35.85 19.88
N ALA A 18 7.42 -34.88 20.46
CA ALA A 18 8.59 -35.17 21.31
C ALA A 18 8.42 -34.74 22.77
N SER A 19 7.36 -33.97 23.05
CA SER A 19 7.17 -33.27 24.34
C SER A 19 6.42 -34.11 25.38
N TYR A 20 5.89 -35.29 25.02
CA TYR A 20 5.08 -36.17 25.88
C TYR A 20 5.67 -37.58 26.08
N PRO A 21 6.93 -37.70 26.55
CA PRO A 21 7.57 -39.00 26.74
C PRO A 21 6.86 -39.85 27.81
N ASP A 22 6.14 -39.23 28.74
CA ASP A 22 5.30 -39.86 29.75
C ASP A 22 4.08 -40.56 29.13
N MET A 23 3.38 -39.89 28.20
CA MET A 23 2.22 -40.45 27.50
C MET A 23 2.62 -41.57 26.53
N GLN A 24 3.77 -41.42 25.87
CA GLN A 24 4.36 -42.46 25.02
C GLN A 24 4.72 -43.71 25.83
N LYS A 25 5.31 -43.54 27.03
CA LYS A 25 5.57 -44.65 27.96
C LYS A 25 4.29 -45.29 28.48
N ALA A 26 3.20 -44.52 28.60
CA ALA A 26 1.87 -45.04 28.94
C ALA A 26 1.17 -45.75 27.76
N GLY A 27 1.82 -45.86 26.60
CA GLY A 27 1.29 -46.53 25.41
C GLY A 27 0.21 -45.73 24.66
N ILE A 28 0.05 -44.44 24.97
CA ILE A 28 -0.90 -43.56 24.29
C ILE A 28 -0.28 -43.13 22.97
N ASP A 29 -1.05 -43.27 21.87
CA ASP A 29 -0.61 -42.81 20.56
C ASP A 29 -0.56 -41.28 20.54
N THR A 30 0.64 -40.73 20.58
CA THR A 30 0.84 -39.28 20.50
C THR A 30 0.89 -38.78 19.06
N ARG A 31 0.77 -39.65 18.03
CA ARG A 31 0.75 -39.36 16.56
C ARG A 31 -0.26 -38.27 16.16
N GLY A 32 0.15 -37.00 16.27
CA GLY A 32 -0.49 -35.85 15.65
C GLY A 32 -0.71 -36.03 14.16
N ALA A 33 -1.82 -35.48 13.68
CA ALA A 33 -2.20 -35.52 12.27
C ALA A 33 -1.47 -34.43 11.50
N PHE A 34 -0.88 -34.79 10.36
CA PHE A 34 -0.35 -33.86 9.37
C PHE A 34 -1.47 -33.42 8.44
N GLY A 35 -1.61 -32.11 8.26
CA GLY A 35 -2.56 -31.56 7.31
C GLY A 35 -1.94 -30.40 6.52
N PRO A 36 -2.21 -30.31 5.21
CA PRO A 36 -1.85 -29.12 4.45
C PRO A 36 -2.72 -27.94 4.90
N LEU A 37 -2.08 -26.79 5.10
CA LEU A 37 -2.68 -25.49 5.35
C LEU A 37 -2.37 -24.59 4.16
N LEU A 38 -3.36 -23.77 3.77
CA LEU A 38 -3.19 -22.76 2.74
C LEU A 38 -3.42 -21.38 3.36
N TYR A 39 -2.41 -20.54 3.30
CA TYR A 39 -2.53 -19.12 3.65
C TYR A 39 -2.42 -18.26 2.40
N GLU A 40 -3.25 -17.22 2.34
CA GLU A 40 -3.25 -16.26 1.25
C GLU A 40 -2.79 -14.89 1.78
N LEU A 41 -1.85 -14.28 1.06
CA LEU A 41 -1.43 -12.91 1.31
C LEU A 41 -1.59 -12.11 0.03
N ARG A 42 -2.25 -10.96 0.14
CA ARG A 42 -2.35 -9.96 -0.92
C ARG A 42 -0.96 -9.54 -1.42
N LEU A 43 -0.77 -9.29 -2.72
CA LEU A 43 0.48 -8.68 -3.21
C LEU A 43 0.72 -7.33 -2.52
N ASP A 44 1.96 -7.08 -2.09
CA ASP A 44 2.37 -5.99 -1.20
C ASP A 44 1.55 -5.86 0.11
N GLY A 45 0.83 -6.91 0.49
CA GLY A 45 -0.16 -6.88 1.57
C GLY A 45 0.38 -7.14 2.97
N PHE A 46 1.70 -7.25 3.14
CA PHE A 46 2.31 -7.65 4.41
C PHE A 46 2.05 -6.66 5.53
N CYS A 47 2.08 -5.36 5.22
CA CYS A 47 1.75 -4.29 6.16
C CYS A 47 0.95 -3.19 5.47
N SER A 48 0.19 -2.42 6.25
CA SER A 48 -0.60 -1.31 5.73
C SER A 48 -0.58 -0.14 6.70
N MET A 49 -0.64 1.07 6.15
CA MET A 49 -1.04 2.24 6.90
C MET A 49 -2.57 2.29 6.96
N LYS A 50 -3.13 2.33 8.17
CA LYS A 50 -4.58 2.27 8.40
C LYS A 50 -5.10 3.53 9.07
N THR A 51 -6.13 4.14 8.48
CA THR A 51 -6.94 5.15 9.17
C THR A 51 -8.22 4.53 9.72
N ARG A 52 -8.74 5.13 10.81
CA ARG A 52 -10.05 4.76 11.38
C ARG A 52 -11.07 5.85 11.02
N SER A 53 -11.85 6.32 12.00
CA SER A 53 -12.92 7.30 11.80
C SER A 53 -12.44 8.72 11.48
N LYS A 54 -11.20 9.08 11.85
CA LYS A 54 -10.60 10.38 11.52
C LYS A 54 -9.88 10.34 10.18
N ASP A 55 -9.92 11.47 9.47
CA ASP A 55 -9.11 11.67 8.28
C ASP A 55 -7.62 11.59 8.63
N GLY A 56 -6.88 10.85 7.81
CA GLY A 56 -5.43 10.87 7.79
C GLY A 56 -4.93 11.40 6.46
N LEU A 57 -3.79 12.09 6.52
CA LEU A 57 -3.04 12.53 5.34
C LEU A 57 -1.66 11.87 5.37
N LEU A 58 -1.35 11.13 4.31
CA LEU A 58 0.00 10.66 4.04
C LEU A 58 0.62 11.52 2.95
N ARG A 59 1.81 12.06 3.19
CA ARG A 59 2.59 12.83 2.21
C ARG A 59 3.93 12.16 1.97
N THR A 60 4.28 11.93 0.71
CA THR A 60 5.58 11.36 0.34
C THR A 60 6.70 12.40 0.44
N LYS A 61 7.95 11.92 0.45
CA LYS A 61 9.09 12.75 0.04
C LYS A 61 8.92 13.19 -1.41
N THR A 62 9.67 14.23 -1.80
CA THR A 62 9.69 14.69 -3.18
C THR A 62 10.31 13.61 -4.08
N ILE A 63 9.64 13.34 -5.20
CA ILE A 63 10.07 12.40 -6.23
C ILE A 63 10.00 13.09 -7.59
N ILE A 64 10.73 12.57 -8.57
CA ILE A 64 10.64 13.02 -9.96
C ILE A 64 10.09 11.85 -10.79
N PRO A 65 8.84 11.89 -11.25
CA PRO A 65 8.24 10.81 -12.02
C PRO A 65 8.96 10.60 -13.35
N GLN A 66 9.20 9.33 -13.69
CA GLN A 66 9.81 8.90 -14.95
C GLN A 66 8.77 8.44 -15.98
N SER A 67 7.52 8.23 -15.56
CA SER A 67 6.43 7.81 -16.43
C SER A 67 5.10 8.43 -15.99
N ALA A 68 4.10 8.39 -16.86
CA ALA A 68 2.75 8.82 -16.53
C ALA A 68 2.05 7.88 -15.52
N ALA A 69 2.52 6.64 -15.40
CA ALA A 69 1.84 5.62 -14.62
C ALA A 69 2.06 5.80 -13.11
N ILE A 70 0.95 5.82 -12.39
CA ILE A 70 0.88 5.72 -10.93
C ILE A 70 -0.23 4.76 -10.57
N SER A 71 0.02 3.91 -9.58
CA SER A 71 -1.00 3.05 -8.99
C SER A 71 -0.81 2.92 -7.49
N ILE A 72 -1.90 2.76 -6.77
CA ILE A 72 -1.91 2.49 -5.34
C ILE A 72 -2.57 1.15 -5.06
N ASN A 73 -2.04 0.48 -4.04
CA ASN A 73 -2.63 -0.70 -3.45
C ASN A 73 -3.39 -0.26 -2.20
N VAL A 74 -4.72 -0.30 -2.26
CA VAL A 74 -5.60 0.28 -1.25
C VAL A 74 -6.84 -0.59 -1.00
N ARG A 75 -7.32 -0.59 0.23
CA ARG A 75 -8.61 -1.14 0.63
C ARG A 75 -9.38 -0.12 1.45
N THR A 76 -10.64 0.13 1.14
CA THR A 76 -11.51 1.03 1.91
C THR A 76 -12.72 0.27 2.46
N SER A 77 -13.39 0.85 3.46
CA SER A 77 -14.74 0.40 3.82
C SER A 77 -15.74 0.77 2.71
N THR A 78 -16.92 0.12 2.70
CA THR A 78 -17.96 0.31 1.67
C THR A 78 -18.46 1.76 1.56
N HIS A 79 -18.30 2.56 2.61
CA HIS A 79 -18.84 3.92 2.69
C HIS A 79 -17.77 5.01 2.67
N THR A 80 -16.50 4.65 2.53
CA THR A 80 -15.40 5.60 2.47
C THR A 80 -14.62 5.51 1.17
N ALA A 81 -13.76 6.50 0.96
CA ALA A 81 -12.90 6.59 -0.20
C ALA A 81 -11.55 7.18 0.18
N VAL A 82 -10.54 6.92 -0.65
CA VAL A 82 -9.30 7.69 -0.65
C VAL A 82 -9.32 8.69 -1.79
N ARG A 83 -8.61 9.79 -1.60
CA ARG A 83 -8.32 10.78 -2.66
C ARG A 83 -6.83 11.06 -2.69
N VAL A 84 -6.30 11.26 -3.88
CA VAL A 84 -4.88 11.56 -4.07
C VAL A 84 -4.78 12.95 -4.67
N GLN A 85 -3.94 13.79 -4.09
CA GLN A 85 -3.51 15.04 -4.69
C GLN A 85 -2.02 15.04 -4.95
N LEU A 86 -1.59 15.88 -5.88
CA LEU A 86 -0.18 16.11 -6.16
C LEU A 86 0.19 17.53 -5.75
N LEU A 87 1.34 17.64 -5.12
CA LEU A 87 1.90 18.90 -4.65
C LEU A 87 3.17 19.20 -5.41
N ASP A 88 3.49 20.47 -5.54
CA ASP A 88 4.79 20.93 -6.02
C ASP A 88 5.90 20.42 -5.10
N GLY A 89 6.97 19.89 -5.69
CA GLY A 89 8.03 19.22 -4.96
C GLY A 89 8.85 20.14 -4.05
N VAL A 90 8.93 21.43 -4.38
CA VAL A 90 9.74 22.44 -3.69
C VAL A 90 8.90 23.21 -2.67
N THR A 91 7.79 23.80 -3.13
CA THR A 91 6.92 24.65 -2.32
C THR A 91 5.94 23.85 -1.45
N GLY A 92 5.62 22.62 -1.84
CA GLY A 92 4.62 21.79 -1.15
C GLY A 92 3.17 22.26 -1.35
N LEU A 93 2.92 23.16 -2.30
CA LEU A 93 1.59 23.66 -2.61
C LEU A 93 0.84 22.72 -3.56
N PRO A 94 -0.50 22.58 -3.45
CA PRO A 94 -1.29 21.77 -4.37
C PRO A 94 -1.16 22.23 -5.82
N LEU A 95 -0.96 21.28 -6.73
CA LEU A 95 -0.86 21.55 -8.16
C LEU A 95 -2.29 21.69 -8.76
N PRO A 96 -2.60 22.79 -9.47
CA PRO A 96 -3.87 22.94 -10.17
C PRO A 96 -4.10 21.79 -11.17
N GLY A 97 -5.31 21.24 -11.22
CA GLY A 97 -5.65 20.05 -12.00
C GLY A 97 -5.35 18.73 -11.29
N TYR A 98 -4.66 18.75 -10.14
CA TYR A 98 -4.30 17.59 -9.33
C TYR A 98 -4.64 17.76 -7.85
N THR A 99 -5.58 18.65 -7.51
CA THR A 99 -5.97 18.92 -6.11
C THR A 99 -6.95 17.89 -5.56
N LEU A 100 -7.13 17.83 -4.23
CA LEU A 100 -8.15 16.95 -3.61
C LEU A 100 -9.58 17.23 -4.09
N ALA A 101 -9.91 18.48 -4.43
CA ALA A 101 -11.25 18.85 -4.93
C ALA A 101 -11.48 18.36 -6.38
N GLU A 102 -10.40 18.15 -7.12
CA GLU A 102 -10.41 17.63 -8.48
C GLU A 102 -10.21 16.12 -8.53
N ALA A 103 -9.71 15.51 -7.44
CA ALA A 103 -9.45 14.09 -7.33
C ALA A 103 -10.74 13.26 -7.35
N VAL A 104 -10.77 12.25 -8.22
CA VAL A 104 -11.82 11.25 -8.28
C VAL A 104 -11.64 10.29 -7.08
N PRO A 105 -12.67 10.08 -6.24
CA PRO A 105 -12.57 9.19 -5.09
C PRO A 105 -12.38 7.73 -5.52
N ILE A 106 -11.53 7.00 -4.81
CA ILE A 106 -11.30 5.56 -5.00
C ILE A 106 -11.86 4.82 -3.79
N SER A 107 -12.80 3.90 -4.03
CA SER A 107 -13.44 3.05 -3.02
C SER A 107 -13.35 1.58 -3.42
N GLY A 108 -13.31 0.69 -2.43
CA GLY A 108 -13.25 -0.76 -2.60
C GLY A 108 -11.86 -1.34 -2.33
N ASP A 109 -11.62 -2.55 -2.83
CA ASP A 109 -10.37 -3.28 -2.67
C ASP A 109 -9.62 -3.36 -4.01
N HIS A 110 -8.49 -2.66 -4.12
CA HIS A 110 -7.74 -2.50 -5.37
C HIS A 110 -6.24 -2.70 -5.18
N LEU A 111 -5.65 -3.60 -5.96
CA LEU A 111 -4.20 -3.81 -5.97
C LEU A 111 -3.45 -2.75 -6.78
N PHE A 112 -4.08 -2.25 -7.84
CA PHE A 112 -3.48 -1.31 -8.80
C PHE A 112 -4.45 -0.17 -9.15
N ALA A 113 -5.14 0.39 -8.15
CA ALA A 113 -6.01 1.54 -8.38
C ALA A 113 -5.21 2.70 -8.95
N ARG A 114 -5.71 3.33 -10.02
CA ARG A 114 -5.05 4.47 -10.66
C ARG A 114 -5.72 5.76 -10.20
N PRO A 115 -5.00 6.62 -9.45
CA PRO A 115 -5.46 7.97 -9.16
C PRO A 115 -5.85 8.74 -10.41
N GLN A 116 -6.99 9.41 -10.38
CA GLN A 116 -7.49 10.24 -11.46
C GLN A 116 -8.03 11.56 -10.91
N TRP A 117 -8.05 12.58 -11.77
CA TRP A 117 -8.57 13.91 -11.51
C TRP A 117 -9.50 14.31 -12.64
N LYS A 118 -10.44 15.23 -12.39
CA LYS A 118 -11.46 15.66 -13.36
C LYS A 118 -10.87 16.11 -14.71
N GLY A 119 -9.63 16.63 -14.73
CA GLY A 119 -8.95 17.08 -15.95
C GLY A 119 -7.63 16.36 -16.27
N ALA A 120 -7.28 15.30 -15.54
CA ALA A 120 -6.05 14.53 -15.74
C ALA A 120 -6.23 13.07 -15.30
N SER A 121 -5.78 12.12 -16.12
CA SER A 121 -5.92 10.68 -15.84
C SER A 121 -4.66 10.02 -15.28
N ASP A 122 -3.54 10.76 -15.25
CA ASP A 122 -2.21 10.21 -15.04
C ASP A 122 -1.19 11.34 -14.74
N LEU A 123 0.09 10.98 -14.62
CA LEU A 123 1.19 11.91 -14.35
C LEU A 123 1.86 12.48 -15.61
N ALA A 124 1.31 12.32 -16.83
CA ALA A 124 2.03 12.63 -18.07
C ALA A 124 2.56 14.07 -18.13
N LYS A 125 1.79 15.06 -17.64
CA LYS A 125 2.19 16.48 -17.61
C LYS A 125 3.24 16.81 -16.53
N LEU A 126 3.54 15.85 -15.66
CA LEU A 126 4.40 15.97 -14.48
C LEU A 126 5.66 15.09 -14.55
N VAL A 127 5.84 14.33 -15.64
CA VAL A 127 7.08 13.59 -15.89
C VAL A 127 8.26 14.57 -15.92
N GLY A 128 9.34 14.21 -15.20
CA GLY A 128 10.53 15.05 -15.07
C GLY A 128 10.39 16.24 -14.11
N LYS A 129 9.21 16.47 -13.50
CA LYS A 129 9.00 17.57 -12.54
C LYS A 129 9.03 17.04 -11.10
N PRO A 130 9.65 17.76 -10.16
CA PRO A 130 9.64 17.36 -8.76
C PRO A 130 8.22 17.53 -8.18
N ILE A 131 7.65 16.45 -7.65
CA ILE A 131 6.32 16.45 -7.03
C ILE A 131 6.33 15.70 -5.69
N ARG A 132 5.31 15.94 -4.87
CA ARG A 132 4.96 15.09 -3.73
C ARG A 132 3.58 14.50 -3.97
N ILE A 133 3.38 13.26 -3.55
CA ILE A 133 2.08 12.60 -3.57
C ILE A 133 1.49 12.74 -2.17
N GLU A 134 0.26 13.23 -2.08
CA GLU A 134 -0.49 13.29 -0.83
C GLU A 134 -1.80 12.52 -0.95
N ILE A 135 -2.06 11.63 0.00
CA ILE A 135 -3.21 10.73 0.01
C ILE A 135 -4.04 11.05 1.25
N MET A 136 -5.28 11.49 1.02
CA MET A 136 -6.31 11.63 2.05
C MET A 136 -7.05 10.31 2.20
N MET A 137 -7.12 9.82 3.44
CA MET A 137 -7.66 8.51 3.77
C MET A 137 -8.63 8.59 4.95
N ARG A 138 -9.79 7.93 4.83
CA ARG A 138 -10.74 7.69 5.93
C ARG A 138 -11.18 6.24 5.91
N GLU A 139 -11.10 5.54 7.04
CA GLU A 139 -11.37 4.09 7.15
C GLU A 139 -10.77 3.28 5.98
N ALA A 140 -9.49 3.52 5.71
CA ALA A 140 -8.79 2.93 4.58
C ALA A 140 -7.44 2.35 5.02
N GLU A 141 -7.00 1.33 4.29
CA GLU A 141 -5.71 0.68 4.40
C GLU A 141 -4.93 0.91 3.10
N LEU A 142 -3.80 1.59 3.19
CA LEU A 142 -2.87 1.81 2.08
C LEU A 142 -1.67 0.88 2.28
N PHE A 143 -1.44 0.01 1.30
CA PHE A 143 -0.39 -1.01 1.32
C PHE A 143 0.84 -0.56 0.53
N ALA A 144 0.65 0.02 -0.65
CA ALA A 144 1.75 0.45 -1.51
C ALA A 144 1.38 1.63 -2.42
N ILE A 145 2.41 2.40 -2.78
CA ILE A 145 2.37 3.42 -3.83
C ILE A 145 3.42 3.00 -4.86
N ARG A 146 3.00 2.83 -6.12
CA ARG A 146 3.85 2.36 -7.22
C ARG A 146 3.95 3.45 -8.27
N VAL A 147 5.16 3.94 -8.48
CA VAL A 147 5.52 4.94 -9.48
C VAL A 147 6.98 4.75 -9.86
N ALA A 148 7.29 4.77 -11.16
CA ALA A 148 8.67 4.84 -11.62
C ALA A 148 9.17 6.27 -11.39
N CYS A 149 10.20 6.46 -10.58
CA CYS A 149 10.68 7.79 -10.21
C CYS A 149 12.16 7.82 -9.84
N HIS A 150 12.77 8.99 -10.01
CA HIS A 150 14.02 9.33 -9.33
C HIS A 150 13.73 9.94 -7.96
N ILE A 151 14.66 9.73 -7.03
CA ILE A 151 14.64 10.41 -5.74
C ILE A 151 15.09 11.86 -5.96
N PHE A 152 14.31 12.81 -5.48
CA PHE A 152 14.74 14.20 -5.44
C PHE A 152 15.70 14.38 -4.26
N VAL A 153 16.98 14.56 -4.56
CA VAL A 153 17.99 15.00 -3.59
C VAL A 153 18.07 16.51 -3.75
N GLY A 154 17.52 17.26 -2.78
CA GLY A 154 17.51 18.72 -2.86
C GLY A 154 18.93 19.26 -3.00
N THR A 155 19.17 20.04 -4.05
CA THR A 155 20.42 20.79 -4.22
C THR A 155 20.47 21.90 -3.17
N GLU A 156 21.40 21.74 -2.23
CA GLU A 156 22.03 22.68 -1.30
C GLU A 156 21.20 23.73 -0.52
N SER A 157 21.63 23.94 0.72
CA SER A 157 21.28 25.07 1.58
C SER A 157 21.46 26.39 0.85
N THR A 158 20.39 27.16 0.71
CA THR A 158 20.46 28.56 0.31
C THR A 158 21.33 29.30 1.34
N VAL A 159 22.53 29.72 0.94
CA VAL A 159 23.27 30.75 1.67
C VAL A 159 22.37 31.99 1.66
N THR A 160 21.91 32.39 2.84
CA THR A 160 21.16 33.64 3.01
C THR A 160 22.15 34.69 3.48
N LEU A 161 22.14 35.84 2.77
CA LEU A 161 22.98 37.03 2.94
C LEU A 161 23.04 37.55 4.38
#